data_AF-A0A8I1UYP0-F1
#
_entry.id   AF-A0A8I1UYP0-F1
#
_cell.length_a   1.000
_cell.length_b   1.000
_cell.length_c   1.000
_cell.angle_alpha   90.00
_cell.angle_beta   90.00
_cell.angle_gamma   90.00
#
_symmetry.space_group_name_H-M   'P 1'
#
loop_
_entity.id
_entity.type
_entity.pdbx_description
1 polymer ?
#
loop_
_entity_poly.entity_id
_entity_poly.type
_entity_poly.pdbx_seq_one_letter_code
_entity_poly.pdbx_strand_id
1 'polypeptide(L)'
;PQDEMIGDMIREQLIYYPTVTRDPFRNRGRITDLITSGKLFEDIALPGLDSAQDRVMMCGSPALLVDMKELLIGRGFVEGNHGEPADFVIEKAFAER
;
A
#
# COMPACT_ATOMS: atom_id res chain seq x y z
N PRO A 1 10.40 0.71 15.33
CA PRO A 1 11.26 1.85 15.70
C PRO A 1 12.09 1.65 16.97
N GLN A 2 11.72 0.77 17.92
CA GLN A 2 12.50 0.52 19.15
C GLN A 2 13.51 -0.63 19.02
N ASP A 3 13.87 -0.99 17.79
CA ASP A 3 14.86 -2.04 17.53
C ASP A 3 16.28 -1.53 17.87
N GLU A 4 17.11 -2.38 18.47
CA GLU A 4 18.45 -2.02 18.94
C GLU A 4 19.43 -1.74 17.79
N MET A 5 19.27 -2.41 16.64
CA MET A 5 20.21 -2.31 15.52
C MET A 5 19.73 -1.35 14.43
N ILE A 6 18.41 -1.34 14.14
CA ILE A 6 17.84 -0.59 13.01
C ILE A 6 16.80 0.45 13.44
N GLY A 7 16.66 0.72 14.74
CA GLY A 7 15.66 1.61 15.29
C GLY A 7 15.69 3.03 14.70
N ASP A 8 16.88 3.59 14.51
CA ASP A 8 17.06 4.93 13.91
C ASP A 8 16.59 4.97 12.46
N MET A 9 17.01 4.01 11.63
CA MET A 9 16.57 3.91 10.23
C MET A 9 15.06 3.78 10.13
N ILE A 10 14.43 2.96 10.98
CA ILE A 10 12.98 2.79 10.99
C ILE A 10 12.28 4.11 11.34
N ARG A 11 12.80 4.87 12.33
CA ARG A 11 12.21 6.14 12.75
C ARG A 11 12.18 7.18 11.63
N GLU A 12 13.20 7.17 10.77
CA GLU A 12 13.34 8.15 9.69
C GLU A 12 12.61 7.73 8.40
N GLN A 13 12.43 6.43 8.16
CA GLN A 13 11.96 5.93 6.86
C GLN A 13 10.58 5.26 6.90
N LEU A 14 10.12 4.75 8.05
CA LEU A 14 8.85 4.01 8.14
C LEU A 14 7.70 4.91 8.58
N ILE A 15 6.76 5.14 7.68
CA ILE A 15 5.45 5.71 8.00
C ILE A 15 4.45 4.57 8.26
N TYR A 16 3.97 4.46 9.50
CA TYR A 16 2.97 3.46 9.87
C TYR A 16 1.54 4.04 9.82
N TYR A 17 0.75 3.58 8.85
CA TYR A 17 -0.60 4.08 8.59
C TYR A 17 -1.67 2.99 8.75
N PRO A 18 -2.14 2.70 9.98
CA PRO A 18 -3.22 1.73 10.19
C PRO A 18 -4.58 2.36 9.88
N THR A 19 -5.49 1.60 9.28
CA THR A 19 -6.88 2.03 9.02
C THR A 19 -7.88 0.98 9.52
N VAL A 20 -9.04 1.44 9.98
CA VAL A 20 -10.16 0.60 10.45
C VAL A 20 -11.42 0.94 9.66
N THR A 21 -12.31 -0.03 9.43
CA THR A 21 -13.53 0.21 8.63
C THR A 21 -14.80 0.30 9.47
N ARG A 22 -14.91 -0.44 10.58
CA ARG A 22 -16.17 -0.64 11.30
C ARG A 22 -16.33 0.12 12.61
N ASP A 23 -15.24 0.67 13.14
CA ASP A 23 -15.23 1.39 14.43
C ASP A 23 -14.63 2.79 14.27
N PRO A 24 -14.94 3.73 15.18
CA PRO A 24 -14.25 5.01 15.26
C PRO A 24 -12.74 4.81 15.43
N PHE A 25 -11.95 5.38 14.52
CA PHE A 25 -10.49 5.28 14.53
C PHE A 25 -9.88 6.49 13.80
N ARG A 26 -8.63 6.83 14.11
CA ARG A 26 -7.94 8.02 13.55
C ARG A 26 -7.92 8.04 12.02
N ASN A 27 -7.71 6.88 11.40
CA ASN A 27 -7.78 6.68 9.96
C ASN A 27 -8.89 5.67 9.70
N ARG A 28 -9.89 6.04 8.92
CA ARG A 28 -11.08 5.20 8.71
C ARG A 28 -11.38 5.04 7.23
N GLY A 29 -11.58 3.81 6.78
CA GLY A 29 -11.90 3.47 5.40
C GLY A 29 -11.07 2.32 4.85
N ARG A 30 -11.43 1.82 3.66
CA ARG A 30 -10.60 0.85 2.93
C ARG A 30 -9.42 1.59 2.30
N ILE A 31 -8.29 0.91 2.16
CA ILE A 31 -7.08 1.52 1.61
C ILE A 31 -7.29 2.03 0.17
N THR A 32 -8.08 1.32 -0.64
CA THR A 32 -8.47 1.73 -2.01
C THR A 32 -9.19 3.07 -2.03
N ASP A 33 -10.12 3.30 -1.11
CA ASP A 33 -10.87 4.56 -0.98
C ASP A 33 -9.95 5.70 -0.54
N LEU A 34 -9.05 5.41 0.41
CA LEU A 34 -8.09 6.39 0.94
C LEU A 34 -7.05 6.81 -0.11
N ILE A 35 -6.65 5.89 -1.00
CA ILE A 35 -5.76 6.19 -2.14
C ILE A 35 -6.51 6.99 -3.23
N THR A 36 -7.74 6.59 -3.55
CA THR A 36 -8.51 7.23 -4.63
C THR A 36 -8.94 8.64 -4.25
N SER A 37 -9.30 8.87 -2.99
CA SER A 37 -9.68 10.20 -2.48
C SER A 37 -8.51 11.15 -2.27
N GLY A 38 -7.26 10.66 -2.31
CA GLY A 38 -6.07 11.45 -1.96
C GLY A 38 -5.77 11.51 -0.47
N LYS A 39 -6.72 11.12 0.39
CA LYS A 39 -6.62 11.22 1.85
C LYS A 39 -5.38 10.54 2.42
N LEU A 40 -5.01 9.36 1.92
CA LEU A 40 -3.80 8.66 2.39
C LEU A 40 -2.56 9.56 2.27
N PHE A 41 -2.39 10.18 1.11
CA PHE A 41 -1.22 10.98 0.77
C PHE A 41 -1.18 12.29 1.56
N GLU A 42 -2.34 12.92 1.75
CA GLU A 42 -2.49 14.08 2.63
C GLU A 42 -2.11 13.73 4.08
N ASP A 43 -2.61 12.62 4.61
CA ASP A 43 -2.39 12.22 6.01
C ASP A 43 -0.91 11.89 6.29
N ILE A 44 -0.20 11.34 5.30
CA ILE A 44 1.23 10.99 5.43
C ILE A 44 2.18 12.06 4.87
N ALA A 45 1.64 13.18 4.39
CA ALA A 45 2.38 14.30 3.79
C ALA A 45 3.32 13.89 2.63
N LEU A 46 2.87 12.97 1.78
CA LEU A 46 3.55 12.57 0.56
C LEU A 46 2.72 12.95 -0.69
N PRO A 47 3.35 13.07 -1.88
CA PRO A 47 2.59 13.20 -3.12
C PRO A 47 1.77 11.93 -3.41
N GLY A 48 0.81 12.05 -4.33
CA GLY A 48 0.07 10.89 -4.83
C GLY A 48 0.97 9.93 -5.62
N LEU A 49 0.57 8.66 -5.68
CA LEU A 49 1.33 7.61 -6.37
C LEU A 49 1.71 7.97 -7.81
N ASP A 50 2.99 7.81 -8.12
CA ASP A 50 3.64 7.97 -9.42
C ASP A 50 4.48 6.73 -9.74
N SER A 51 4.21 6.07 -10.87
CA SER A 51 4.95 4.85 -11.27
C SER A 51 6.44 5.11 -11.53
N ALA A 52 6.84 6.36 -11.78
CA ALA A 52 8.24 6.71 -11.92
C ALA A 52 9.03 6.66 -10.59
N GLN A 53 8.36 6.82 -9.44
CA GLN A 53 9.01 6.98 -8.13
C GLN A 53 8.60 5.90 -7.12
N ASP A 54 7.38 5.40 -7.21
CA ASP A 54 6.79 4.55 -6.18
C ASP A 54 6.80 3.07 -6.53
N ARG A 55 6.96 2.23 -5.52
CA ARG A 55 6.88 0.77 -5.64
C ARG A 55 5.93 0.20 -4.60
N VAL A 56 5.12 -0.80 -4.98
CA VAL A 56 4.05 -1.31 -4.12
C VAL A 56 4.13 -2.83 -3.97
N MET A 57 4.13 -3.32 -2.73
CA MET A 57 3.92 -4.74 -2.43
C MET A 57 2.53 -4.91 -1.82
N MET A 58 1.72 -5.82 -2.37
CA MET A 58 0.33 -6.01 -1.94
C MET A 58 0.11 -7.43 -1.42
N CYS A 59 -0.37 -7.52 -0.18
CA CYS A 59 -0.80 -8.77 0.43
C CYS A 59 -2.15 -8.58 1.12
N GLY A 60 -3.13 -9.42 0.80
CA GLY A 60 -4.47 -9.33 1.39
C GLY A 60 -5.51 -10.24 0.78
N SER A 61 -6.78 -9.93 1.02
CA SER A 61 -7.92 -10.70 0.48
C SER A 61 -8.00 -10.63 -1.05
N PRO A 62 -8.54 -11.65 -1.73
CA PRO A 62 -8.70 -11.63 -3.19
C PRO A 62 -9.37 -10.37 -3.74
N ALA A 63 -10.45 -9.89 -3.09
CA ALA A 63 -11.15 -8.67 -3.50
C ALA A 63 -10.25 -7.42 -3.43
N LEU A 64 -9.55 -7.22 -2.30
CA LEU A 64 -8.59 -6.12 -2.15
C LEU A 64 -7.53 -6.13 -3.27
N LEU A 65 -7.00 -7.31 -3.60
CA LEU A 65 -5.95 -7.45 -4.60
C LEU A 65 -6.44 -7.12 -6.01
N VAL A 66 -7.67 -7.49 -6.36
CA VAL A 66 -8.30 -7.11 -7.63
C VAL A 66 -8.47 -5.59 -7.71
N ASP A 67 -9.12 -4.99 -6.72
CA ASP A 67 -9.40 -3.55 -6.70
C ASP A 67 -8.10 -2.72 -6.77
N MET A 68 -7.08 -3.11 -6.00
CA MET A 68 -5.80 -2.41 -5.98
C MET A 68 -5.01 -2.60 -7.28
N LYS A 69 -5.05 -3.80 -7.89
CA LYS A 69 -4.40 -4.04 -9.17
C LYS A 69 -4.99 -3.17 -10.27
N GLU A 70 -6.31 -3.09 -10.36
CA GLU A 70 -7.01 -2.22 -11.31
C GLU A 70 -6.64 -0.75 -11.10
N LEU A 71 -6.59 -0.30 -9.84
CA LEU A 71 -6.17 1.06 -9.48
C LEU A 71 -4.75 1.37 -9.95
N LEU A 72 -3.79 0.48 -9.68
CA LEU A 72 -2.37 0.70 -10.02
C LEU A 72 -2.15 0.65 -11.54
N ILE A 73 -2.74 -0.32 -12.24
CA ILE A 73 -2.66 -0.39 -13.71
C ILE A 73 -3.29 0.87 -14.34
N GLY A 74 -4.42 1.34 -13.83
CA GLY A 74 -5.06 2.58 -14.27
C GLY A 74 -4.20 3.83 -14.06
N ARG A 75 -3.21 3.77 -13.17
CA ARG A 75 -2.20 4.83 -12.92
C ARG A 75 -0.87 4.58 -13.64
N GLY A 76 -0.79 3.57 -14.52
CA GLY A 76 0.40 3.29 -15.33
C GLY A 76 1.50 2.50 -14.61
N PHE A 77 1.19 1.82 -13.51
CA PHE A 77 2.10 0.88 -12.86
C PHE A 77 2.11 -0.47 -13.59
N VAL A 78 3.27 -1.13 -13.63
CA VAL A 78 3.46 -2.46 -14.22
C VAL A 78 3.63 -3.52 -13.14
N GLU A 79 2.95 -4.66 -13.29
CA GLU A 79 3.10 -5.82 -12.39
C GLU A 79 4.40 -6.56 -12.68
N GLY A 80 5.19 -6.80 -11.64
CA GLY A 80 6.41 -7.58 -11.68
C GLY A 80 6.14 -9.05 -11.39
N ASN A 81 7.11 -9.90 -11.70
CA ASN A 81 7.07 -11.32 -11.42
C ASN A 81 8.43 -11.82 -10.91
N HIS A 82 8.58 -13.12 -10.72
CA HIS A 82 9.81 -13.70 -10.17
C HIS A 82 11.06 -13.46 -11.05
N GLY A 83 10.87 -13.23 -12.36
CA GLY A 83 11.94 -13.08 -13.35
C GLY A 83 12.10 -11.65 -13.86
N GLU A 84 11.07 -10.82 -13.72
CA GLU A 84 11.03 -9.47 -14.27
C GLU A 84 10.64 -8.47 -13.19
N PRO A 85 11.59 -7.62 -12.73
CA PRO A 85 11.29 -6.51 -11.83
C PRO A 85 10.36 -5.49 -12.50
N ALA A 86 9.40 -4.97 -11.72
CA ALA A 86 8.53 -3.88 -12.15
C ALA A 86 8.03 -3.06 -10.94
N ASP A 87 6.89 -2.39 -11.06
CA ASP A 87 6.45 -1.37 -10.12
C ASP A 87 5.67 -1.92 -8.92
N PHE A 88 4.95 -3.04 -9.10
CA PHE A 88 4.27 -3.71 -7.99
C PHE A 88 4.26 -5.23 -8.08
N VAL A 89 4.06 -5.88 -6.94
CA VAL A 89 3.90 -7.34 -6.83
C VAL A 89 2.72 -7.70 -5.94
N ILE A 90 2.13 -8.87 -6.19
CA ILE A 90 0.94 -9.37 -5.50
C ILE A 90 1.22 -10.72 -4.85
N GLU A 91 0.82 -10.84 -3.59
CA GLU A 91 0.72 -12.10 -2.87
C GLU A 91 -0.69 -12.26 -2.29
N LYS A 92 -1.29 -13.45 -2.44
CA LYS A 92 -2.58 -13.76 -1.79
C LYS A 92 -2.35 -14.10 -0.33
N ALA A 93 -2.98 -13.35 0.59
CA ALA A 93 -2.87 -13.65 2.02
C ALA A 93 -3.52 -15.01 2.39
N PHE A 94 -4.54 -15.41 1.62
CA PHE A 94 -5.23 -16.69 1.74
C PHE A 94 -5.96 -17.03 0.44
N ALA A 95 -6.30 -18.30 0.24
CA ALA A 95 -7.17 -18.76 -0.83
C ALA A 95 -8.59 -19.02 -0.29
N GLU A 96 -9.60 -18.76 -1.11
CA GLU A 96 -10.96 -19.26 -0.82
C GLU A 96 -10.95 -20.79 -0.87
N ARG A 97 -11.75 -21.41 0.00
CA ARG A 97 -11.89 -22.86 0.06
C ARG A 97 -12.87 -23.37 -0.97
#